data_AF-A0A7S3Z756-F1
#
_entry.id   AF-A0A7S3Z756-F1
#
_cell.length_a   1.000
_cell.length_b   1.000
_cell.length_c   1.000
_cell.angle_alpha   90.00
_cell.angle_beta   90.00
_cell.angle_gamma   90.00
#
_symmetry.space_group_name_H-M   'P 1'
#
loop_
_entity.id
_entity.type
_entity.pdbx_description
1 polymer ?
#
loop_
_entity_poly.entity_id
_entity_poly.type
_entity_poly.pdbx_seq_one_letter_code
_entity_poly.pdbx_strand_id
1 'polypeptide(L)'
;HILSTADPTWLSKCEKIVTCLLKVWDSPGRHKRLEEENELPIGHIHESKLIVECLIHYCRVNRVTPYNKLTSHDTIDREVRILWKMLDIFLHRTLVDFTFLAEFYEKEVAQTWKPEEKKTITAGFLRLFAQQGQTAEERQTNEQLKVKALQLIVIPILENTFNV
;
A
#
# COMPACT_ATOMS: atom_id res chain seq x y z
N HIS A 1 9.79 2.94 -12.05
CA HIS A 1 8.59 2.87 -12.89
C HIS A 1 8.87 2.19 -14.23
N ILE A 2 9.63 2.76 -15.16
CA ILE A 2 9.84 2.16 -16.51
C ILE A 2 10.31 0.70 -16.44
N LEU A 3 11.32 0.41 -15.61
CA LEU A 3 11.85 -0.95 -15.46
C LEU A 3 10.84 -1.92 -14.80
N SER A 4 10.06 -1.46 -13.82
CA SER A 4 9.03 -2.30 -13.18
C SER A 4 7.84 -2.57 -14.09
N THR A 5 7.57 -1.67 -15.04
CA THR A 5 6.54 -1.86 -16.07
C THR A 5 7.03 -2.79 -17.18
N ALA A 6 8.31 -2.71 -17.55
CA ALA A 6 8.92 -3.54 -18.61
C ALA A 6 9.18 -4.99 -18.18
N ASP A 7 9.66 -5.21 -16.96
CA ASP A 7 9.78 -6.55 -16.35
C ASP A 7 9.06 -6.54 -14.99
N PRO A 8 7.85 -7.13 -14.90
CA PRO A 8 7.08 -7.20 -13.66
C PRO A 8 7.85 -7.86 -12.50
N THR A 9 8.78 -8.76 -12.80
CA THR A 9 9.57 -9.50 -11.80
C THR A 9 10.87 -8.80 -11.41
N TRP A 10 11.24 -7.71 -12.08
CA TRP A 10 12.52 -7.05 -11.82
C TRP A 10 12.57 -6.47 -10.39
N LEU A 11 11.48 -5.81 -9.98
CA LEU A 11 11.44 -5.16 -8.67
C LEU A 11 11.41 -6.17 -7.52
N SER A 12 10.80 -7.34 -7.73
CA SER A 12 10.77 -8.43 -6.73
C SER A 12 12.14 -9.04 -6.47
N LYS A 13 13.04 -9.00 -7.47
CA LYS A 13 14.43 -9.47 -7.37
C LYS A 13 15.35 -8.44 -6.72
N CYS A 14 14.92 -7.19 -6.55
CA CYS A 14 15.75 -6.08 -6.09
C CYS A 14 15.25 -5.51 -4.76
N GLU A 15 15.33 -6.29 -3.69
CA GLU A 15 14.86 -5.91 -2.34
C GLU A 15 15.45 -4.58 -1.83
N LYS A 16 16.72 -4.28 -2.16
CA LYS A 16 17.36 -3.01 -1.80
C LYS A 16 16.62 -1.81 -2.39
N ILE A 17 16.14 -1.93 -3.63
CA ILE A 17 15.40 -0.86 -4.32
C ILE A 17 14.03 -0.69 -3.67
N VAL A 18 13.32 -1.78 -3.38
CA VAL A 18 12.04 -1.72 -2.65
C VAL A 18 12.22 -1.04 -1.29
N THR A 19 13.29 -1.37 -0.58
CA THR A 19 13.63 -0.75 0.71
C THR A 19 13.90 0.75 0.55
N CYS A 20 14.62 1.17 -0.49
CA CYS A 20 14.81 2.58 -0.80
C CYS A 20 13.50 3.29 -1.15
N LEU A 21 12.62 2.66 -1.94
CA LEU A 21 11.30 3.21 -2.27
C LEU A 21 10.47 3.46 -1.01
N LEU A 22 10.44 2.49 -0.09
CA LEU A 22 9.74 2.64 1.19
C LEU A 22 10.36 3.74 2.07
N LYS A 23 11.70 3.87 2.07
CA LYS A 23 12.38 4.98 2.79
C LYS A 23 12.04 6.34 2.19
N VAL A 24 11.95 6.46 0.87
CA VAL A 24 11.55 7.70 0.20
C VAL A 24 10.08 7.99 0.50
N TRP A 25 9.21 6.98 0.48
CA TRP A 25 7.82 7.09 0.87
C TRP A 25 7.65 7.64 2.29
N ASP A 26 8.43 7.15 3.24
CA ASP A 26 8.35 7.63 4.63
C ASP A 26 9.14 8.94 4.86
N SER A 27 9.85 9.45 3.85
CA SER A 27 10.77 10.58 4.05
C SER A 27 10.01 11.90 4.32
N PRO A 28 10.45 12.73 5.28
CA PRO A 28 9.86 14.05 5.51
C PRO A 28 9.93 14.95 4.27
N GLY A 29 10.99 14.80 3.47
CA GLY A 29 11.16 15.56 2.24
C GLY A 29 10.08 15.27 1.19
N ARG A 30 9.62 14.02 1.08
CA ARG A 30 8.48 13.69 0.20
C ARG A 30 7.18 14.30 0.73
N HIS A 31 6.90 14.17 2.02
CA HIS A 31 5.69 14.73 2.63
C HIS A 31 5.61 16.25 2.43
N LYS A 32 6.72 16.95 2.67
CA LYS A 32 6.81 18.39 2.40
C LYS A 32 6.49 18.73 0.94
N ARG A 33 7.03 17.95 0.00
CA ARG A 33 6.72 18.15 -1.43
C ARG A 33 5.26 17.88 -1.77
N LEU A 34 4.63 16.92 -1.10
CA LEU A 34 3.20 16.60 -1.25
C LEU A 34 2.32 17.74 -0.72
N GLU A 35 2.73 18.42 0.35
CA GLU A 35 2.03 19.58 0.91
C GLU A 35 2.19 20.85 0.04
N GLU A 36 3.35 21.02 -0.58
CA GLU A 36 3.73 22.20 -1.36
C GLU A 36 3.56 22.02 -2.89
N GLU A 37 2.72 21.06 -3.33
CA GLU A 37 2.62 20.65 -4.75
C GLU A 37 2.36 21.80 -5.74
N ASN A 38 1.64 22.85 -5.33
CA ASN A 38 1.31 23.98 -6.20
C ASN A 38 2.55 24.78 -6.66
N GLU A 39 3.65 24.69 -5.93
CA GLU A 39 4.89 25.45 -6.18
C GLU A 39 5.97 24.59 -6.84
N LEU A 40 5.69 23.31 -7.08
CA LEU A 40 6.69 22.35 -7.53
C LEU A 40 6.66 22.11 -9.05
N PRO A 41 7.82 21.82 -9.65
CA PRO A 41 7.88 21.26 -11.00
C PRO A 41 7.06 19.97 -11.11
N ILE A 42 6.44 19.75 -12.28
CA ILE A 42 5.57 18.59 -12.57
C ILE A 42 6.21 17.24 -12.19
N GLY A 43 7.52 17.09 -12.38
CA GLY A 43 8.23 15.86 -12.04
C GLY A 43 8.19 15.51 -10.55
N HIS A 44 8.16 16.51 -9.67
CA HIS A 44 8.06 16.31 -8.23
C HIS A 44 6.62 16.02 -7.79
N ILE A 45 5.62 16.62 -8.45
CA ILE A 45 4.20 16.35 -8.20
C ILE A 45 3.89 14.86 -8.45
N HIS A 46 4.49 14.26 -9.49
CA HIS A 46 4.27 12.85 -9.83
C HIS A 46 5.12 11.86 -9.01
N GLU A 47 5.96 12.32 -8.09
CA GLU A 47 6.86 11.44 -7.32
C GLU A 47 6.08 10.36 -6.55
N SER A 48 5.08 10.77 -5.75
CA SER A 48 4.24 9.84 -4.98
C SER A 48 3.53 8.84 -5.90
N LYS A 49 3.03 9.29 -7.06
CA LYS A 49 2.39 8.42 -8.04
C LYS A 49 3.32 7.35 -8.57
N LEU A 50 4.52 7.74 -9.00
CA LEU A 50 5.51 6.80 -9.53
C LEU A 50 5.93 5.76 -8.48
N ILE A 51 6.03 6.16 -7.21
CA ILE A 51 6.34 5.23 -6.11
C ILE A 51 5.18 4.24 -5.91
N VAL A 52 3.93 4.72 -5.81
CA VAL A 52 2.74 3.85 -5.65
C VAL A 52 2.65 2.86 -6.81
N GLU A 53 2.83 3.31 -8.05
CA GLU A 53 2.81 2.41 -9.20
C GLU A 53 3.90 1.33 -9.09
N CYS A 54 5.11 1.67 -8.66
CA CYS A 54 6.16 0.67 -8.42
C CYS A 54 5.75 -0.33 -7.33
N LEU A 55 5.18 0.15 -6.22
CA LEU A 55 4.73 -0.69 -5.11
C LEU A 55 3.55 -1.60 -5.50
N ILE A 56 2.62 -1.13 -6.33
CA ILE A 56 1.56 -1.97 -6.90
C ILE A 56 2.16 -3.12 -7.73
N HIS A 57 3.10 -2.82 -8.63
CA HIS A 57 3.77 -3.86 -9.43
C HIS A 57 4.49 -4.88 -8.53
N TYR A 58 5.14 -4.40 -7.48
CA TYR A 58 5.77 -5.26 -6.49
C TYR A 58 4.73 -6.18 -5.80
N CYS A 59 3.62 -5.64 -5.28
CA CYS A 59 2.57 -6.44 -4.64
C CYS A 59 1.90 -7.46 -5.57
N ARG A 60 1.80 -7.18 -6.88
CA ARG A 60 1.24 -8.12 -7.86
C ARG A 60 2.07 -9.41 -7.98
N VAL A 61 3.39 -9.29 -7.83
CA VAL A 61 4.35 -10.41 -7.91
C VAL A 61 4.58 -11.04 -6.54
N ASN A 62 4.74 -10.22 -5.50
CA ASN A 62 4.97 -10.65 -4.11
C ASN A 62 3.66 -10.69 -3.32
N ARG A 63 2.71 -11.51 -3.79
CA ARG A 63 1.42 -11.64 -3.11
C ARG A 63 1.58 -12.23 -1.72
N VAL A 64 0.63 -11.91 -0.85
CA VAL A 64 0.61 -12.30 0.56
C VAL A 64 0.18 -13.77 0.70
N THR A 65 1.06 -14.72 0.34
CA THR A 65 0.74 -16.16 0.43
C THR A 65 1.36 -16.81 1.67
N PRO A 66 0.57 -17.44 2.56
CA PRO A 66 1.10 -18.12 3.75
C PRO A 66 1.81 -19.46 3.45
N TYR A 67 1.62 -20.04 2.26
CA TYR A 67 2.05 -21.41 1.95
C TYR A 67 3.42 -21.57 1.28
N ASN A 68 4.12 -20.48 0.93
CA ASN A 68 5.51 -20.64 0.51
C ASN A 68 6.35 -20.87 1.77
N LYS A 69 6.66 -22.14 2.04
CA LYS A 69 7.32 -22.70 3.24
C LYS A 69 8.69 -22.10 3.59
N LEU A 70 9.25 -21.21 2.76
CA LEU A 70 10.46 -20.42 3.02
C LEU A 70 10.20 -18.95 3.39
N THR A 71 8.94 -18.51 3.42
CA THR A 71 8.59 -17.11 3.71
C THR A 71 8.45 -16.93 5.21
N SER A 72 9.32 -16.13 5.83
CA SER A 72 9.22 -15.84 7.25
C SER A 72 7.96 -15.02 7.55
N HIS A 73 7.46 -15.11 8.78
CA HIS A 73 6.34 -14.29 9.24
C HIS A 73 6.61 -12.79 9.02
N ASP A 74 7.88 -12.37 9.15
CA ASP A 74 8.32 -10.99 8.92
C ASP A 74 8.09 -10.53 7.48
N THR A 75 8.29 -11.41 6.49
CA THR A 75 8.04 -11.07 5.08
C THR A 75 6.54 -10.90 4.81
N ILE A 76 5.69 -11.78 5.35
CA ILE A 76 4.23 -11.67 5.19
C ILE A 76 3.73 -10.36 5.80
N ASP A 77 4.19 -10.03 7.01
CA ASP A 77 3.86 -8.77 7.66
C ASP A 77 4.37 -7.56 6.86
N ARG A 78 5.55 -7.65 6.23
CA ARG A 78 6.07 -6.59 5.36
C ARG A 78 5.18 -6.35 4.15
N GLU A 79 4.79 -7.39 3.41
CA GLU A 79 3.94 -7.24 2.22
C GLU A 79 2.57 -6.64 2.54
N VAL A 80 1.96 -7.10 3.63
CA VAL A 80 0.69 -6.54 4.14
C VAL A 80 0.88 -5.07 4.55
N ARG A 81 1.99 -4.72 5.21
CA ARG A 81 2.30 -3.33 5.57
C ARG A 81 2.51 -2.42 4.37
N ILE A 82 3.01 -2.94 3.25
CA ILE A 82 3.19 -2.12 2.03
C ILE A 82 1.83 -1.69 1.47
N LEU A 83 0.84 -2.59 1.46
CA LEU A 83 -0.54 -2.23 1.11
C LEU A 83 -1.07 -1.12 2.03
N TRP A 84 -0.87 -1.25 3.34
CA TRP A 84 -1.31 -0.22 4.28
C TRP A 84 -0.56 1.11 4.09
N LYS A 85 0.74 1.08 3.79
CA LYS A 85 1.55 2.28 3.58
C LYS A 85 1.05 3.10 2.39
N MET A 86 0.64 2.46 1.31
CA MET A 86 0.12 3.17 0.15
C MET A 86 -1.21 3.89 0.44
N LEU A 87 -2.00 3.44 1.42
CA LEU A 87 -3.25 4.12 1.81
C LEU A 87 -3.03 5.52 2.39
N ASP A 88 -1.84 5.78 2.93
CA ASP A 88 -1.49 7.08 3.50
C ASP A 88 -1.74 8.22 2.50
N ILE A 89 -1.59 7.96 1.20
CA ILE A 89 -1.83 8.97 0.17
C ILE A 89 -3.26 9.53 0.19
N PHE A 90 -4.25 8.73 0.61
CA PHE A 90 -5.65 9.16 0.72
C PHE A 90 -5.93 9.99 1.97
N LEU A 91 -4.93 10.21 2.83
CA LEU A 91 -5.00 11.13 3.97
C LEU A 91 -4.55 12.54 3.59
N HIS A 92 -3.88 12.69 2.44
CA HIS A 92 -3.34 13.96 1.97
C HIS A 92 -4.19 14.55 0.85
N ARG A 93 -4.23 15.88 0.78
CA ARG A 93 -4.78 16.58 -0.39
C ARG A 93 -3.67 16.69 -1.43
N THR A 94 -3.87 16.11 -2.60
CA THR A 94 -2.91 16.12 -3.72
C THR A 94 -3.62 16.48 -5.03
N LEU A 95 -2.87 17.08 -5.95
CA LEU A 95 -3.27 17.39 -7.33
C LEU A 95 -3.30 16.15 -8.22
N VAL A 96 -2.70 15.05 -7.77
CA VAL A 96 -2.61 13.80 -8.55
C VAL A 96 -3.77 12.88 -8.24
N ASP A 97 -4.37 12.34 -9.28
CA ASP A 97 -5.43 11.34 -9.14
C ASP A 97 -4.87 9.95 -8.79
N PHE A 98 -5.25 9.46 -7.61
CA PHE A 98 -4.92 8.12 -7.10
C PHE A 98 -6.07 7.11 -7.25
N THR A 99 -7.05 7.37 -8.12
CA THR A 99 -8.14 6.43 -8.44
C THR A 99 -7.60 5.07 -8.87
N PHE A 100 -6.48 5.01 -9.60
CA PHE A 100 -5.82 3.75 -9.97
C PHE A 100 -5.43 2.87 -8.76
N LEU A 101 -5.09 3.48 -7.62
CA LEU A 101 -4.75 2.75 -6.40
C LEU A 101 -6.02 2.20 -5.73
N ALA A 102 -7.11 2.98 -5.73
CA ALA A 102 -8.40 2.51 -5.23
C ALA A 102 -8.92 1.34 -6.10
N GLU A 103 -8.82 1.47 -7.43
CA GLU A 103 -9.16 0.40 -8.37
C GLU A 103 -8.29 -0.85 -8.19
N PHE A 104 -6.99 -0.69 -7.90
CA PHE A 104 -6.12 -1.82 -7.58
C PHE A 104 -6.65 -2.60 -6.37
N TYR A 105 -7.06 -1.92 -5.29
CA TYR A 105 -7.61 -2.60 -4.12
C TYR A 105 -8.94 -3.29 -4.40
N GLU A 106 -9.84 -2.62 -5.11
CA GLU A 106 -11.17 -3.16 -5.39
C GLU A 106 -11.15 -4.27 -6.46
N LYS A 107 -10.58 -3.98 -7.63
CA LYS A 107 -10.64 -4.86 -8.81
C LYS A 107 -9.57 -5.94 -8.80
N GLU A 108 -8.42 -5.72 -8.15
CA GLU A 108 -7.37 -6.75 -8.10
C GLU A 108 -7.35 -7.45 -6.75
N VAL A 109 -7.11 -6.73 -5.65
CA VAL A 109 -6.94 -7.34 -4.32
C VAL A 109 -8.23 -8.01 -3.85
N ALA A 110 -9.36 -7.31 -3.91
CA ALA A 110 -10.63 -7.87 -3.44
C ALA A 110 -11.23 -8.89 -4.41
N GLN A 111 -11.13 -8.69 -5.73
CA GLN A 111 -11.76 -9.59 -6.70
C GLN A 111 -10.89 -10.79 -7.08
N THR A 112 -9.62 -10.58 -7.41
CA THR A 112 -8.78 -11.60 -8.07
C THR A 112 -7.85 -12.40 -7.15
N TRP A 113 -7.51 -11.87 -5.98
CA TRP A 113 -6.60 -12.57 -5.06
C TRP A 113 -7.28 -13.76 -4.41
N LYS A 114 -6.48 -14.75 -4.02
CA LYS A 114 -6.95 -16.03 -3.45
C LYS A 114 -7.54 -15.82 -2.05
N PRO A 115 -8.48 -16.68 -1.62
CA PRO A 115 -9.08 -16.59 -0.28
C PRO A 115 -8.05 -16.58 0.87
N GLU A 116 -6.95 -17.31 0.74
CA GLU A 116 -5.87 -17.35 1.75
C GLU A 116 -5.11 -16.02 1.86
N GLU A 117 -4.89 -15.36 0.72
CA GLU A 117 -4.24 -14.04 0.65
C GLU A 117 -5.16 -13.00 1.31
N LYS A 118 -6.45 -13.01 0.96
CA LYS A 118 -7.49 -12.17 1.55
C LYS A 118 -7.60 -12.36 3.06
N LYS A 119 -7.62 -13.61 3.53
CA LYS A 119 -7.63 -13.94 4.97
C LYS A 119 -6.41 -13.36 5.68
N THR A 120 -5.24 -13.43 5.07
CA THR A 120 -3.99 -12.89 5.65
C THR A 120 -4.03 -11.36 5.74
N ILE A 121 -4.56 -10.69 4.73
CA ILE A 121 -4.79 -9.24 4.73
C ILE A 121 -5.77 -8.85 5.84
N THR A 122 -6.93 -9.51 5.94
CA THR A 122 -7.92 -9.23 6.98
C THR A 122 -7.36 -9.47 8.38
N ALA A 123 -6.58 -10.54 8.58
CA ALA A 123 -5.89 -10.77 9.84
C ALA A 123 -4.84 -9.67 10.14
N GLY A 124 -4.14 -9.19 9.12
CA GLY A 124 -3.23 -8.05 9.23
C GLY A 124 -3.95 -6.75 9.62
N PHE A 125 -5.14 -6.52 9.08
CA PHE A 125 -5.98 -5.39 9.48
C PHE A 125 -6.40 -5.50 10.94
N LEU A 126 -6.80 -6.67 11.44
CA LEU A 126 -7.15 -6.84 12.86
C LEU A 126 -5.96 -6.53 13.78
N ARG A 127 -4.73 -6.90 13.36
CA ARG A 127 -3.50 -6.52 14.08
C ARG A 127 -3.27 -5.00 14.07
N LEU A 128 -3.50 -4.34 12.92
CA LEU A 128 -3.42 -2.88 12.81
C LEU A 128 -4.49 -2.21 13.70
N PHE A 129 -5.71 -2.73 13.70
CA PHE A 129 -6.84 -2.22 14.46
C PHE A 129 -6.56 -2.23 15.97
N ALA A 130 -5.91 -3.28 16.47
CA ALA A 130 -5.51 -3.43 17.86
C ALA A 130 -4.38 -2.46 18.30
N GLN A 131 -3.66 -1.82 17.38
CA GLN A 131 -2.60 -0.87 17.72
C GLN A 131 -3.17 0.47 18.16
N GLN A 132 -2.59 1.06 19.20
CA GLN A 132 -2.91 2.41 19.68
C GLN A 132 -1.72 3.33 19.43
N GLY A 133 -1.98 4.53 18.90
CA GLY A 133 -0.96 5.57 18.73
C GLY A 133 -0.45 6.08 20.08
N GLN A 134 0.85 6.39 20.17
CA GLN A 134 1.46 6.80 21.42
C GLN A 134 1.13 8.26 21.71
N THR A 135 1.21 9.11 20.69
CA THR A 135 0.84 10.54 20.75
C THR A 135 -0.58 10.80 20.25
N ALA A 136 -1.15 11.97 20.56
CA ALA A 136 -2.50 12.33 20.09
C ALA A 136 -2.58 12.45 18.55
N GLU A 137 -1.56 13.03 17.93
CA GLU A 137 -1.47 13.19 16.48
C GLU A 137 -1.32 11.85 15.75
N GLU A 138 -0.49 10.95 16.31
CA GLU A 138 -0.36 9.58 15.81
C GLU A 138 -1.66 8.80 15.94
N ARG A 139 -2.40 8.97 17.05
CA ARG A 139 -3.71 8.32 17.22
C ARG A 139 -4.66 8.78 16.12
N GLN A 140 -4.79 10.08 15.89
CA GLN A 140 -5.69 10.60 14.86
C GLN A 140 -5.33 10.08 13.47
N THR A 141 -4.05 10.16 13.10
CA THR A 141 -3.56 9.68 11.80
C THR A 141 -3.77 8.17 11.64
N ASN A 142 -3.49 7.39 12.68
CA ASN A 142 -3.69 5.95 12.68
C ASN A 142 -5.18 5.57 12.57
N GLU A 143 -6.07 6.25 13.29
CA GLU A 143 -7.52 6.03 13.16
C GLU A 143 -8.02 6.36 11.75
N GLN A 144 -7.56 7.45 11.14
CA GLN A 144 -7.88 7.77 9.75
C GLN A 144 -7.37 6.70 8.77
N LEU A 145 -6.14 6.21 8.97
CA LEU A 145 -5.57 5.14 8.17
C LEU A 145 -6.36 3.83 8.32
N LYS A 146 -6.78 3.47 9.55
CA LYS A 146 -7.65 2.31 9.82
C LYS A 146 -8.98 2.44 9.07
N VAL A 147 -9.59 3.62 9.08
CA VAL A 147 -10.83 3.88 8.32
C VAL A 147 -10.59 3.66 6.83
N LYS A 148 -9.49 4.17 6.26
CA LYS A 148 -9.16 3.95 4.84
C LYS A 148 -8.88 2.49 4.53
N ALA A 149 -8.17 1.77 5.39
CA ALA A 149 -7.93 0.34 5.23
C ALA A 149 -9.24 -0.46 5.26
N LEU A 150 -10.15 -0.10 6.15
CA LEU A 150 -11.47 -0.70 6.22
C LEU A 150 -12.28 -0.43 4.94
N GLN A 151 -12.37 0.83 4.52
CA GLN A 151 -13.17 1.26 3.37
C GLN A 151 -12.64 0.74 2.02
N LEU A 152 -11.33 0.82 1.79
CA LEU A 152 -10.75 0.58 0.47
C LEU A 152 -10.26 -0.85 0.28
N ILE A 153 -10.05 -1.61 1.35
CA ILE A 153 -9.48 -2.97 1.26
C ILE A 153 -10.37 -4.00 1.94
N VAL A 154 -10.65 -3.85 3.23
CA VAL A 154 -11.33 -4.91 4.00
C VAL A 154 -12.79 -5.07 3.60
N ILE A 155 -13.57 -3.98 3.51
CA ILE A 155 -14.97 -4.04 3.08
C ILE A 155 -15.08 -4.65 1.67
N PRO A 156 -14.34 -4.17 0.64
CA PRO A 156 -14.36 -4.79 -0.68
C PRO A 156 -14.01 -6.28 -0.67
N ILE A 157 -13.02 -6.71 0.14
CA ILE A 157 -12.67 -8.13 0.29
C ILE A 157 -13.87 -8.92 0.85
N LEU A 158 -14.51 -8.41 1.90
CA LEU A 158 -15.64 -9.09 2.55
C LEU A 158 -16.85 -9.15 1.62
N GLU A 159 -17.22 -8.03 0.99
CA GLU A 159 -18.33 -7.97 0.03
C GLU A 159 -18.13 -8.99 -1.10
N ASN A 160 -16.94 -9.06 -1.69
CA ASN A 160 -16.66 -10.04 -2.74
C ASN A 160 -16.57 -11.49 -2.23
N THR A 161 -16.27 -11.70 -0.94
CA THR A 161 -16.25 -13.04 -0.34
C THR A 161 -17.66 -13.54 -0.02
N PHE A 162 -18.58 -12.63 0.36
CA PHE A 162 -19.94 -12.97 0.77
C PHE A 162 -21.00 -12.82 -0.34
N ASN A 163 -20.74 -12.06 -1.41
CA ASN A 163 -21.61 -11.97 -2.60
C ASN A 163 -21.48 -13.17 -3.55
N VAL A 164 -21.19 -14.36 -3.00
CA VAL A 164 -21.13 -15.64 -3.74
C VAL A 164 -22.42 -16.42 -3.52
#